data_AF-A0A958WWL3-F1
#
_entry.id   AF-A0A958WWL3-F1
#
_cell.length_a   1.000
_cell.length_b   1.000
_cell.length_c   1.000
_cell.angle_alpha   90.00
_cell.angle_beta   90.00
_cell.angle_gamma   90.00
#
_symmetry.space_group_name_H-M   'P 1'
#
loop_
_entity.id
_entity.type
_entity.pdbx_description
1 polymer ?
#
loop_
_entity_poly.entity_id
_entity_poly.type
_entity_poly.pdbx_seq_one_letter_code
_entity_poly.pdbx_strand_id
1 'polypeptide(L)'
;MQKQIFSFKFLPMLAVLLAVVLFQNCKDDEGDGHELSEDTTAPVLILTSPTEGQDFVNGDTIHIIGKVTDDVLLDEYLWSVRNVGGAIVHEAIVNIHNQTEHDIHEMRIVSGVLTALTWEVVVHVEDHRGNIVEKSVAINVGQ
;
A
#
# COMPACT_ATOMS: atom_id res chain seq x y z
N MET A 1 26.81 34.21 -26.59
CA MET A 1 25.84 34.01 -25.50
C MET A 1 25.36 35.39 -25.07
N GLN A 2 24.18 35.80 -25.56
CA GLN A 2 23.71 37.19 -25.54
C GLN A 2 22.66 37.41 -24.43
N LYS A 3 22.66 38.64 -23.94
CA LYS A 3 22.06 39.25 -22.75
C LYS A 3 20.51 39.23 -22.66
N GLN A 4 20.03 38.91 -21.44
CA GLN A 4 19.19 39.70 -20.51
C GLN A 4 17.80 40.28 -20.91
N ILE A 5 16.88 40.09 -19.93
CA ILE A 5 15.74 40.91 -19.45
C ILE A 5 14.35 40.73 -20.12
N PHE A 6 13.34 40.70 -19.23
CA PHE A 6 11.92 41.13 -19.26
C PHE A 6 11.02 40.01 -18.69
N SER A 7 10.03 40.23 -17.83
CA SER A 7 9.38 41.44 -17.33
C SER A 7 8.57 41.06 -16.08
N PHE A 8 8.72 41.81 -14.98
CA PHE A 8 7.79 41.78 -13.85
C PHE A 8 6.56 42.62 -14.21
N LYS A 9 5.35 42.06 -14.11
CA LYS A 9 4.11 42.86 -14.08
C LYS A 9 3.29 42.44 -12.88
N PHE A 10 2.99 43.43 -12.06
CA PHE A 10 2.20 43.37 -10.84
C PHE A 10 0.82 44.00 -11.12
N LEU A 11 -0.21 43.41 -10.48
CA LEU A 11 -1.44 44.05 -9.95
C LEU A 11 -2.70 44.17 -10.88
N PRO A 12 -3.93 44.42 -10.35
CA PRO A 12 -4.91 43.42 -9.88
C PRO A 12 -6.37 43.68 -10.40
N MET A 13 -7.33 42.77 -10.21
CA MET A 13 -8.78 43.06 -10.12
C MET A 13 -9.50 41.73 -9.76
N LEU A 14 -10.02 41.57 -8.54
CA LEU A 14 -11.38 41.94 -8.11
C LEU A 14 -12.50 41.34 -8.98
N ALA A 15 -13.17 40.32 -8.42
CA ALA A 15 -14.63 40.18 -8.32
C ALA A 15 -15.13 38.76 -8.64
N VAL A 16 -15.70 38.13 -7.59
CA VAL A 16 -17.05 37.51 -7.59
C VAL A 16 -17.28 36.35 -8.58
N LEU A 17 -17.45 35.12 -8.08
CA LEU A 17 -18.78 34.53 -7.92
C LEU A 17 -18.69 33.10 -7.33
N LEU A 18 -19.38 32.98 -6.20
CA LEU A 18 -20.01 31.80 -5.60
C LEU A 18 -20.29 30.61 -6.54
N ALA A 19 -19.70 29.45 -6.24
CA ALA A 19 -20.27 28.12 -6.50
C ALA A 19 -19.66 27.12 -5.52
N VAL A 20 -20.24 27.04 -4.31
CA VAL A 20 -20.03 25.91 -3.41
C VAL A 20 -20.74 24.73 -4.06
N VAL A 21 -19.98 23.90 -4.77
CA VAL A 21 -20.47 22.61 -5.27
C VAL A 21 -20.55 21.70 -4.05
N LEU A 22 -21.76 21.54 -3.53
CA LEU A 22 -22.10 20.48 -2.59
C LEU A 22 -21.97 19.15 -3.36
N PHE A 23 -20.83 18.47 -3.23
CA PHE A 23 -20.80 17.04 -3.50
C PHE A 23 -21.53 16.34 -2.35
N GLN A 24 -22.85 16.28 -2.47
CA GLN A 24 -23.65 15.27 -1.77
C GLN A 24 -23.26 13.91 -2.36
N ASN A 25 -22.40 13.18 -1.65
CA ASN A 25 -22.22 11.76 -1.85
C ASN A 25 -23.16 11.05 -0.87
N CYS A 26 -24.47 11.14 -1.11
CA CYS A 26 -25.39 10.14 -0.58
C CYS A 26 -25.24 8.92 -1.50
N LYS A 27 -24.60 7.87 -1.01
CA LYS A 27 -24.77 6.54 -1.61
C LYS A 27 -26.06 5.97 -1.05
N ASP A 28 -26.84 5.42 -1.97
CA ASP A 28 -28.22 5.00 -1.81
C ASP A 28 -28.41 4.01 -0.66
N ASP A 29 -29.48 4.23 0.10
CA ASP A 29 -29.97 3.39 1.20
C ASP A 29 -31.25 2.69 0.68
N GLU A 30 -31.13 1.42 0.30
CA GLU A 30 -32.25 0.55 -0.11
C GLU A 30 -32.12 -0.76 0.68
N GLY A 31 -33.04 -0.95 1.62
CA GLY A 31 -32.92 -1.93 2.69
C GLY A 31 -33.19 -3.39 2.33
N ASP A 32 -32.62 -4.24 3.19
CA ASP A 32 -33.00 -5.62 3.47
C ASP A 32 -32.62 -5.84 4.96
N GLY A 33 -33.60 -6.25 5.76
CA GLY A 33 -33.48 -6.43 7.20
C GLY A 33 -32.74 -7.71 7.59
N HIS A 34 -31.46 -7.79 7.25
CA HIS A 34 -30.48 -8.54 8.02
C HIS A 34 -29.47 -7.55 8.56
N GLU A 35 -29.56 -7.27 9.86
CA GLU A 35 -28.46 -6.68 10.64
C GLU A 35 -27.33 -7.73 10.67
N LEU A 36 -26.71 -7.97 9.51
CA LEU A 36 -25.34 -8.40 9.45
C LEU A 36 -24.60 -7.24 10.10
N SER A 37 -24.06 -7.45 11.30
CA SER A 37 -23.22 -6.44 11.93
C SER A 37 -22.29 -5.89 10.87
N GLU A 38 -22.31 -4.58 10.64
CA GLU A 38 -21.29 -3.95 9.82
C GLU A 38 -19.96 -4.33 10.47
N ASP A 39 -19.22 -5.19 9.79
CA ASP A 39 -17.93 -5.60 10.28
C ASP A 39 -16.97 -4.43 10.07
N THR A 40 -16.35 -4.04 11.17
CA THR A 40 -15.50 -2.86 11.33
C THR A 40 -14.13 -3.24 11.89
N THR A 41 -13.87 -4.53 12.05
CA THR A 41 -12.62 -5.04 12.62
C THR A 41 -11.61 -5.22 11.49
N ALA A 42 -10.44 -4.61 11.60
CA ALA A 42 -9.38 -4.84 10.63
C ALA A 42 -8.75 -6.24 10.81
N PRO A 43 -8.28 -6.88 9.71
CA PRO A 43 -7.55 -8.13 9.81
C PRO A 43 -6.30 -8.03 10.69
N VAL A 44 -5.87 -9.17 11.23
CA VAL A 44 -4.62 -9.30 11.97
C VAL A 44 -3.56 -9.92 11.06
N LEU A 45 -2.55 -9.12 10.70
CA LEU A 45 -1.40 -9.56 9.91
C LEU A 45 -0.18 -9.83 10.78
N ILE A 46 0.41 -11.02 10.67
CA ILE A 46 1.68 -11.40 11.30
C ILE A 46 2.67 -11.79 10.19
N LEU A 47 3.67 -10.96 9.96
CA LEU A 47 4.82 -11.29 9.11
C LEU A 47 5.94 -11.89 9.97
N THR A 48 6.48 -13.02 9.54
CA THR A 48 7.63 -13.70 10.17
C THR A 48 8.89 -13.60 9.32
N SER A 49 8.75 -13.34 8.02
CA SER A 49 9.85 -13.04 7.10
C SER A 49 9.42 -12.02 6.05
N PRO A 50 10.29 -11.07 5.66
CA PRO A 50 11.59 -10.80 6.26
C PRO A 50 11.46 -10.21 7.67
N THR A 51 12.58 -10.15 8.40
CA THR A 51 12.69 -9.44 9.68
C THR A 51 13.33 -8.07 9.49
N GLU A 52 13.05 -7.15 10.41
CA GLU A 52 13.57 -5.78 10.36
C GLU A 52 15.11 -5.76 10.31
N GLY A 53 15.66 -5.06 9.32
CA GLY A 53 17.09 -4.93 9.08
C GLY A 53 17.75 -6.19 8.50
N GLN A 54 17.00 -7.20 8.07
CA GLN A 54 17.57 -8.40 7.47
C GLN A 54 18.36 -8.07 6.20
N ASP A 55 19.55 -8.66 6.07
CA ASP A 55 20.45 -8.44 4.94
C ASP A 55 20.19 -9.41 3.78
N PHE A 56 20.23 -8.87 2.56
CA PHE A 56 20.17 -9.61 1.30
C PHE A 56 21.19 -9.03 0.30
N VAL A 57 21.67 -9.83 -0.66
CA VAL A 57 22.53 -9.41 -1.78
C VAL A 57 21.98 -9.87 -3.12
N ASN A 58 22.56 -9.43 -4.25
CA ASN A 58 22.10 -9.89 -5.56
C ASN A 58 22.14 -11.42 -5.66
N GLY A 59 21.04 -12.00 -6.15
CA GLY A 59 20.85 -13.44 -6.26
C GLY A 59 20.14 -14.08 -5.06
N ASP A 60 20.07 -13.40 -3.91
CA ASP A 60 19.29 -13.89 -2.78
C ASP A 60 17.80 -13.87 -3.08
N THR A 61 17.03 -14.68 -2.34
CA THR A 61 15.57 -14.69 -2.39
C THR A 61 15.01 -14.10 -1.10
N ILE A 62 14.29 -13.00 -1.22
CA ILE A 62 13.44 -12.47 -0.16
C ILE A 62 12.21 -13.37 -0.09
N HIS A 63 12.01 -14.03 1.04
CA HIS A 63 10.78 -14.76 1.34
C HIS A 63 9.85 -13.88 2.16
N ILE A 64 8.62 -13.71 1.69
CA ILE A 64 7.56 -13.01 2.40
C ILE A 64 6.68 -14.11 3.00
N ILE A 65 6.88 -14.34 4.30
CA ILE A 65 6.20 -15.39 5.04
C ILE A 65 5.39 -14.74 6.15
N GLY A 66 4.13 -15.12 6.25
CA GLY A 66 3.25 -14.61 7.27
C GLY A 66 1.95 -15.37 7.36
N LYS A 67 1.10 -14.93 8.29
CA LYS A 67 -0.27 -15.38 8.43
C LYS A 67 -1.15 -14.16 8.59
N VAL A 68 -2.31 -14.18 7.95
CA VAL A 68 -3.37 -13.21 8.15
C VAL A 68 -4.64 -13.90 8.62
N THR A 69 -5.36 -13.25 9.54
CA THR A 69 -6.64 -13.73 10.07
C THR A 69 -7.63 -12.59 10.18
N ASP A 70 -8.91 -12.90 10.04
CA ASP A 70 -10.03 -11.98 10.16
C ASP A 70 -11.19 -12.64 10.92
N ASP A 71 -12.06 -11.87 11.57
CA ASP A 71 -13.21 -12.42 12.30
C ASP A 71 -14.42 -12.73 11.40
N VAL A 72 -14.47 -12.19 10.17
CA VAL A 72 -15.53 -12.45 9.20
C VAL A 72 -15.02 -13.10 7.93
N LEU A 73 -14.38 -12.35 7.01
CA LEU A 73 -13.92 -12.87 5.71
C LEU A 73 -12.86 -11.94 5.10
N LEU A 74 -11.71 -12.51 4.75
CA LEU A 74 -10.67 -11.85 3.97
C LEU A 74 -11.08 -11.67 2.49
N ASP A 75 -10.66 -10.55 1.90
CA ASP A 75 -10.85 -10.27 0.47
C ASP A 75 -9.55 -10.56 -0.30
N GLU A 76 -8.55 -9.68 -0.15
CA GLU A 76 -7.27 -9.76 -0.85
C GLU A 76 -6.09 -9.23 -0.04
N TYR A 77 -4.88 -9.50 -0.50
CA TYR A 77 -3.70 -8.75 -0.08
C TYR A 77 -2.85 -8.32 -1.27
N LEU A 78 -2.25 -7.13 -1.11
CA LEU A 78 -1.21 -6.61 -1.96
C LEU A 78 0.13 -6.72 -1.21
N TRP A 79 1.15 -7.22 -1.89
CA TRP A 79 2.51 -7.13 -1.38
C TRP A 79 3.43 -6.46 -2.39
N SER A 80 4.35 -5.64 -1.88
CA SER A 80 5.30 -4.91 -2.71
C SER A 80 6.67 -4.87 -2.08
N VAL A 81 7.68 -4.72 -2.93
CA VAL A 81 9.05 -4.39 -2.52
C VAL A 81 9.39 -3.05 -3.14
N ARG A 82 9.87 -2.13 -2.32
CA ARG A 82 10.18 -0.74 -2.71
C ARG A 82 11.64 -0.45 -2.41
N ASN A 83 12.31 0.23 -3.32
CA ASN A 83 13.70 0.64 -3.13
C ASN A 83 13.79 2.00 -2.40
N VAL A 84 15.03 2.47 -2.18
CA VAL A 84 15.30 3.83 -1.69
C VAL A 84 14.72 4.85 -2.68
N GLY A 85 13.81 5.69 -2.18
CA GLY A 85 13.05 6.65 -2.99
C GLY A 85 11.61 6.22 -3.28
N GLY A 86 11.20 5.04 -2.82
CA GLY A 86 9.83 4.55 -2.91
C GLY A 86 9.45 3.97 -4.26
N ALA A 87 10.42 3.71 -5.16
CA ALA A 87 10.11 3.08 -6.44
C ALA A 87 9.79 1.61 -6.22
N ILE A 88 8.64 1.18 -6.74
CA ILE A 88 8.17 -0.20 -6.69
C ILE A 88 9.09 -1.05 -7.59
N VAL A 89 9.81 -1.99 -6.99
CA VAL A 89 10.63 -2.99 -7.72
C VAL A 89 9.88 -4.31 -7.89
N HIS A 90 8.81 -4.52 -7.12
CA HIS A 90 7.88 -5.62 -7.25
C HIS A 90 6.53 -5.25 -6.62
N GLU A 91 5.44 -5.71 -7.22
CA GLU A 91 4.09 -5.62 -6.67
C GLU A 91 3.24 -6.76 -7.22
N ALA A 92 2.42 -7.36 -6.37
CA ALA A 92 1.44 -8.37 -6.74
C ALA A 92 0.23 -8.33 -5.80
N ILE A 93 -0.92 -8.70 -6.34
CA ILE A 93 -2.20 -8.83 -5.63
C ILE A 93 -2.59 -10.30 -5.62
N VAL A 94 -3.03 -10.79 -4.46
CA VAL A 94 -3.50 -12.16 -4.26
C VAL A 94 -4.90 -12.12 -3.65
N ASN A 95 -5.84 -12.77 -4.33
CA ASN A 95 -7.23 -12.87 -3.89
C ASN A 95 -7.35 -14.09 -2.95
N ILE A 96 -7.90 -13.88 -1.75
CA ILE A 96 -8.06 -14.93 -0.73
C ILE A 96 -9.51 -15.44 -0.68
N HIS A 97 -10.50 -14.53 -0.75
CA HIS A 97 -11.96 -14.72 -0.73
C HIS A 97 -12.53 -15.95 -0.01
N ASN A 98 -13.53 -15.72 0.84
CA ASN A 98 -14.27 -16.78 1.56
C ASN A 98 -13.42 -17.56 2.58
N GLN A 99 -12.36 -16.95 3.10
CA GLN A 99 -11.53 -17.54 4.17
C GLN A 99 -11.38 -16.52 5.30
N THR A 100 -11.35 -17.00 6.54
CA THR A 100 -11.04 -16.19 7.73
C THR A 100 -9.56 -16.23 8.09
N GLU A 101 -8.78 -17.07 7.42
CA GLU A 101 -7.33 -17.16 7.60
C GLU A 101 -6.62 -17.50 6.30
N HIS A 102 -5.39 -17.04 6.14
CA HIS A 102 -4.54 -17.37 5.00
C HIS A 102 -3.05 -17.30 5.39
N ASP A 103 -2.26 -18.27 4.91
CA ASP A 103 -0.81 -18.26 5.03
C ASP A 103 -0.20 -17.60 3.79
N ILE A 104 0.70 -16.63 4.01
CA ILE A 104 1.42 -15.91 2.96
C ILE A 104 2.75 -16.62 2.70
N HIS A 105 3.01 -16.98 1.44
CA HIS A 105 4.21 -17.70 1.00
C HIS A 105 4.74 -17.16 -0.33
N GLU A 106 5.14 -15.90 -0.34
CA GLU A 106 5.59 -15.21 -1.54
C GLU A 106 7.11 -15.08 -1.60
N MET A 107 7.66 -14.82 -2.79
CA MET A 107 9.11 -14.71 -2.96
C MET A 107 9.52 -13.72 -4.04
N ARG A 108 10.66 -13.04 -3.81
CA ARG A 108 11.31 -12.17 -4.79
C ARG A 108 12.82 -12.35 -4.77
N ILE A 109 13.40 -12.62 -5.94
CA ILE A 109 14.87 -12.64 -6.12
C ILE A 109 15.42 -11.21 -6.16
N VAL A 110 16.48 -10.91 -5.41
CA VAL A 110 17.17 -9.62 -5.46
C VAL A 110 18.04 -9.55 -6.72
N SER A 111 17.95 -8.45 -7.47
CA SER A 111 18.70 -8.28 -8.71
C SER A 111 18.94 -6.81 -9.05
N GLY A 112 20.08 -6.50 -9.66
CA GLY A 112 20.38 -5.18 -10.22
C GLY A 112 20.81 -4.14 -9.18
N VAL A 113 21.26 -4.57 -8.00
CA VAL A 113 21.69 -3.70 -6.92
C VAL A 113 23.17 -3.38 -7.07
N LEU A 114 23.51 -2.10 -7.23
CA LEU A 114 24.88 -1.64 -7.46
C LEU A 114 25.55 -1.09 -6.19
N THR A 115 24.75 -0.76 -5.18
CA THR A 115 25.20 -0.18 -3.92
C THR A 115 24.29 -0.67 -2.81
N ALA A 116 24.83 -0.88 -1.61
CA ALA A 116 24.04 -1.26 -0.45
C ALA A 116 23.06 -0.15 -0.06
N LEU A 117 21.78 -0.50 0.11
CA LEU A 117 20.67 0.41 0.33
C LEU A 117 19.59 -0.25 1.20
N THR A 118 18.77 0.55 1.89
CA THR A 118 17.61 0.04 2.62
C THR A 118 16.39 -0.03 1.71
N TRP A 119 15.83 -1.22 1.53
CA TRP A 119 14.55 -1.43 0.83
C TRP A 119 13.43 -1.65 1.85
N GLU A 120 12.19 -1.58 1.38
CA GLU A 120 11.00 -1.79 2.19
C GLU A 120 10.15 -2.91 1.57
N VAL A 121 9.76 -3.89 2.37
CA VAL A 121 8.74 -4.88 2.02
C VAL A 121 7.43 -4.45 2.67
N VAL A 122 6.39 -4.28 1.89
CA VAL A 122 5.07 -3.83 2.36
C VAL A 122 4.04 -4.91 2.05
N VAL A 123 3.22 -5.27 3.03
CA VAL A 123 2.05 -6.14 2.87
C VAL A 123 0.83 -5.39 3.39
N HIS A 124 -0.15 -5.23 2.51
CA HIS A 124 -1.42 -4.58 2.73
C HIS A 124 -2.52 -5.62 2.57
N VAL A 125 -3.40 -5.78 3.55
CA VAL A 125 -4.50 -6.75 3.52
C VAL A 125 -5.82 -6.05 3.74
N GLU A 126 -6.82 -6.43 2.97
CA GLU A 126 -8.20 -5.92 3.02
C GLU A 126 -9.18 -7.08 3.26
N ASP A 127 -10.18 -6.85 4.10
CA ASP A 127 -11.31 -7.75 4.28
C ASP A 127 -12.49 -7.44 3.33
N HIS A 128 -13.55 -8.24 3.38
CA HIS A 128 -14.73 -8.05 2.53
C HIS A 128 -15.60 -6.82 2.86
N ARG A 129 -15.23 -6.03 3.87
CA ARG A 129 -15.88 -4.78 4.27
C ARG A 129 -14.99 -3.56 4.09
N GLY A 130 -13.78 -3.74 3.59
CA GLY A 130 -12.80 -2.68 3.36
C GLY A 130 -12.05 -2.26 4.62
N ASN A 131 -12.05 -3.07 5.70
CA ASN A 131 -11.14 -2.86 6.81
C ASN A 131 -9.74 -3.35 6.41
N ILE A 132 -8.74 -2.56 6.78
CA ILE A 132 -7.39 -2.68 6.23
C ILE A 132 -6.36 -2.80 7.35
N VAL A 133 -5.37 -3.66 7.13
CA VAL A 133 -4.11 -3.68 7.89
C VAL A 133 -2.92 -3.62 6.94
N GLU A 134 -1.90 -2.85 7.32
CA GLU A 134 -0.65 -2.75 6.57
C GLU A 134 0.55 -3.00 7.49
N LYS A 135 1.55 -3.71 6.97
CA LYS A 135 2.87 -3.83 7.60
C LYS A 135 3.98 -3.54 6.62
N SER A 136 4.92 -2.72 7.05
CA SER A 136 6.20 -2.50 6.39
C SER A 136 7.33 -3.13 7.19
N VAL A 137 8.31 -3.70 6.50
CA VAL A 137 9.56 -4.19 7.08
C VAL A 137 10.72 -3.60 6.27
N ALA A 138 11.62 -2.89 6.95
CA ALA A 138 12.83 -2.41 6.29
C ALA A 138 13.87 -3.53 6.22
N ILE A 139 14.54 -3.66 5.09
CA ILE A 139 15.59 -4.67 4.84
C ILE A 139 16.82 -4.00 4.25
N ASN A 140 17.99 -4.57 4.47
CA ASN A 140 19.22 -4.10 3.84
C ASN A 140 19.49 -4.91 2.58
N VAL A 141 19.77 -4.24 1.48
CA VAL A 141 19.99 -4.89 0.19
C VAL A 141 21.30 -4.40 -0.42
N GLY A 142 22.25 -5.31 -0.53
CA GLY A 142 23.62 -5.12 -1.02
C GLY A 142 23.87 -5.62 -2.43
N GLN A 143 25.09 -5.36 -2.91
CA GLN A 143 25.60 -5.92 -4.17
C GLN A 143 25.85 -7.42 -4.02
#